data_AF-Q24728-F1
#
_entry.id   AF-Q24728-F1
#
_cell.length_a   1.000
_cell.length_b   1.000
_cell.length_c   1.000
_cell.angle_alpha   90.00
_cell.angle_beta   90.00
_cell.angle_gamma   90.00
#
_symmetry.space_group_name_H-M   'P 1'
#
loop_
_entity.id
_entity.type
_entity.pdbx_description
1 polymer ?
#
loop_
_entity_poly.entity_id
_entity_poly.type
_entity_poly.pdbx_seq_one_letter_code
_entity_poly.pdbx_strand_id
1 'polypeptide(L)'
;VQVSPVNENAVKDSRPWWERYQPISYKLVTRSGNEEQFASMVRRCNNAGVRIYVDVVFNHMAADGGTYGTGGTTASPSSKSYPGVPYSSLDFNPTCAISNYNDANQVRNCELVGLRDLNQGNSYVQEKVAEFLNHLIDLGVAGF
;
A
#
# COMPACT_ATOMS: atom_id res chain seq x y z
N VAL A 1 -14.62 -10.63 7.62
CA VAL A 1 -14.56 -10.27 6.19
C VAL A 1 -13.18 -9.72 5.91
N GLN A 2 -12.45 -10.32 4.99
CA GLN A 2 -11.24 -9.70 4.44
C GLN A 2 -11.66 -8.74 3.33
N VAL A 3 -11.16 -7.51 3.38
CA VAL A 3 -11.37 -6.52 2.32
C VAL A 3 -10.11 -6.37 1.48
N SER A 4 -10.27 -6.08 0.19
CA SER A 4 -9.16 -5.68 -0.68
C SER A 4 -8.43 -4.45 -0.13
N PRO A 5 -7.22 -4.12 -0.63
CA PRO A 5 -6.47 -2.95 -0.19
C PRO A 5 -7.33 -1.67 -0.21
N VAL A 6 -7.27 -0.94 0.90
CA VAL A 6 -8.11 0.22 1.20
C VAL A 6 -7.37 1.55 1.06
N ASN A 7 -6.05 1.51 0.97
CA ASN A 7 -5.24 2.68 0.71
C ASN A 7 -5.17 3.03 -0.79
N GLU A 8 -4.88 4.29 -1.07
CA GLU A 8 -4.78 4.83 -2.41
C GLU A 8 -3.77 4.05 -3.25
N ASN A 9 -4.26 3.52 -4.37
CA ASN A 9 -3.51 2.70 -5.29
C ASN A 9 -3.40 3.38 -6.65
N ALA A 10 -2.44 2.96 -7.46
CA ALA A 10 -2.26 3.45 -8.82
C ALA A 10 -3.48 3.15 -9.68
N VAL A 11 -3.88 4.11 -10.51
CA VAL A 11 -4.88 3.88 -11.55
C VAL A 11 -4.18 3.31 -12.77
N LYS A 12 -4.65 2.16 -13.27
CA LYS A 12 -4.07 1.49 -14.45
C LYS A 12 -5.10 1.40 -15.57
N ASP A 13 -4.64 1.38 -16.82
CA ASP A 13 -5.52 1.27 -17.99
C ASP A 13 -6.40 0.03 -17.89
N SER A 14 -7.67 0.15 -18.30
CA SER A 14 -8.70 -0.89 -18.17
C SER A 14 -9.06 -1.32 -16.74
N ARG A 15 -8.55 -0.63 -15.72
CA ARG A 15 -8.89 -0.81 -14.29
C ARG A 15 -8.82 -2.27 -13.80
N PRO A 16 -7.72 -3.00 -14.06
CA PRO A 16 -7.58 -4.40 -13.67
C PRO A 16 -7.66 -4.54 -12.15
N TRP A 17 -7.93 -5.75 -11.66
CA TRP A 17 -8.03 -6.00 -10.22
C TRP A 17 -6.68 -5.73 -9.50
N TRP A 18 -5.56 -6.06 -10.14
CA TRP A 18 -4.23 -5.99 -9.54
C TRP A 18 -3.72 -4.56 -9.35
N GLU A 19 -4.40 -3.55 -9.90
CA GLU A 19 -4.00 -2.14 -9.68
C GLU A 19 -4.02 -1.77 -8.18
N ARG A 20 -4.83 -2.47 -7.37
CA ARG A 20 -4.92 -2.29 -5.91
C ARG A 20 -3.64 -2.64 -5.18
N TYR A 21 -2.80 -3.50 -5.76
CA TYR A 21 -1.53 -3.93 -5.19
C TYR A 21 -0.36 -3.03 -5.64
N GLN A 22 -0.66 -1.81 -6.07
CA GLN A 22 0.35 -0.81 -6.42
C GLN A 22 0.08 0.47 -5.61
N PRO A 23 0.46 0.52 -4.32
CA PRO A 23 0.25 1.68 -3.47
C PRO A 23 0.84 2.97 -4.05
N ILE A 24 0.11 4.06 -3.95
CA ILE A 24 0.57 5.43 -4.25
C ILE A 24 0.65 6.25 -2.97
N SER A 25 -0.32 6.08 -2.07
CA SER A 25 -0.27 6.64 -0.74
C SER A 25 -1.02 5.79 0.30
N TYR A 26 -1.05 6.25 1.54
CA TYR A 26 -1.83 5.66 2.62
C TYR A 26 -3.19 6.34 2.85
N LYS A 27 -3.60 7.27 1.97
CA LYS A 27 -4.96 7.85 2.00
C LYS A 27 -6.00 6.76 1.76
N LEU A 28 -7.11 6.77 2.48
CA LEU A 28 -8.19 5.79 2.32
C LEU A 28 -9.18 6.20 1.23
N VAL A 29 -8.73 6.23 -0.03
CA VAL A 29 -9.57 6.57 -1.20
C VAL A 29 -9.29 5.59 -2.33
N THR A 30 -10.24 4.70 -2.61
CA THR A 30 -10.12 3.65 -3.64
C THR A 30 -11.42 3.49 -4.43
N ARG A 31 -11.45 2.52 -5.35
CA ARG A 31 -12.71 2.08 -5.99
C ARG A 31 -13.74 1.53 -5.02
N SER A 32 -13.35 1.10 -3.81
CA SER A 32 -14.31 0.62 -2.79
C SER A 32 -15.01 1.76 -2.04
N GLY A 33 -14.52 3.00 -2.18
CA GLY A 33 -15.02 4.15 -1.44
C GLY A 33 -13.90 4.96 -0.78
N ASN A 34 -14.34 5.92 0.04
CA ASN A 34 -13.47 6.78 0.84
C ASN A 34 -13.43 6.36 2.32
N GLU A 35 -12.66 7.08 3.13
CA GLU A 35 -12.49 6.84 4.57
C GLU A 35 -13.81 6.83 5.33
N GLU A 36 -14.71 7.78 5.08
CA GLU A 36 -16.01 7.87 5.76
C GLU A 36 -16.87 6.62 5.49
N GLN A 37 -16.87 6.15 4.24
CA GLN A 37 -17.57 4.94 3.82
C GLN A 37 -16.93 3.69 4.44
N PHE A 38 -15.59 3.62 4.48
CA PHE A 38 -14.87 2.54 5.14
C PHE A 38 -15.15 2.48 6.64
N ALA A 39 -15.04 3.61 7.35
CA ALA A 39 -15.36 3.72 8.77
C ALA A 39 -16.83 3.34 9.07
N SER A 40 -17.76 3.75 8.21
CA SER A 40 -19.17 3.37 8.30
C SER A 40 -19.38 1.86 8.14
N MET A 41 -18.71 1.24 7.17
CA MET A 41 -18.73 -0.21 6.97
C MET A 41 -18.18 -0.93 8.21
N VAL A 42 -16.99 -0.56 8.69
CA VAL A 42 -16.35 -1.19 9.85
C VAL A 42 -17.25 -1.10 11.08
N ARG A 43 -17.78 0.08 11.39
CA ARG A 43 -18.71 0.28 12.53
C ARG A 43 -19.94 -0.62 12.44
N ARG A 44 -20.59 -0.67 11.28
CA ARG A 44 -21.81 -1.48 11.09
C ARG A 44 -21.52 -2.97 11.19
N CYS A 45 -20.41 -3.44 10.62
CA CYS A 45 -19.98 -4.84 10.72
C CYS A 45 -19.65 -5.22 12.16
N ASN A 46 -18.90 -4.38 12.88
CA ASN A 46 -18.56 -4.61 14.29
C ASN A 46 -19.81 -4.68 15.18
N ASN A 47 -20.80 -3.80 14.97
CA ASN A 47 -22.07 -3.84 15.70
C ASN A 47 -22.88 -5.13 15.44
N ALA A 48 -22.67 -5.77 14.29
CA ALA A 48 -23.26 -7.06 13.95
C ALA A 48 -22.39 -8.26 14.38
N GLY A 49 -21.28 -8.03 15.10
CA GLY A 49 -20.34 -9.09 15.50
C GLY A 49 -19.46 -9.62 14.37
N VAL A 50 -19.43 -8.96 13.21
CA VAL A 50 -18.63 -9.36 12.04
C VAL A 50 -17.35 -8.52 11.98
N ARG A 51 -16.20 -9.16 12.09
CA ARG A 51 -14.88 -8.50 12.11
C ARG A 51 -14.32 -8.23 10.72
N ILE A 52 -13.59 -7.14 10.58
CA ILE A 52 -12.94 -6.72 9.32
C ILE A 52 -11.44 -6.95 9.41
N TYR A 53 -10.88 -7.60 8.40
CA TYR A 53 -9.44 -7.75 8.18
C TYR A 53 -9.08 -7.01 6.90
N VAL A 54 -8.02 -6.22 6.92
CA VAL A 54 -7.62 -5.41 5.77
C VAL A 54 -6.42 -6.06 5.07
N ASP A 55 -6.53 -6.30 3.77
CA ASP A 55 -5.37 -6.68 2.95
C ASP A 55 -4.40 -5.49 2.86
N VAL A 56 -3.24 -5.60 3.52
CA VAL A 56 -2.24 -4.54 3.57
C VAL A 56 -1.06 -4.84 2.65
N VAL A 57 -0.75 -3.87 1.79
CA VAL A 57 0.43 -3.89 0.92
C VAL A 57 1.45 -2.87 1.42
N PHE A 58 2.40 -3.33 2.24
CA PHE A 58 3.49 -2.49 2.80
C PHE A 58 4.89 -2.90 2.32
N ASN A 59 5.00 -3.95 1.48
CA ASN A 59 6.28 -4.38 0.93
C ASN A 59 6.82 -3.34 -0.07
N HIS A 60 5.96 -2.82 -0.94
CA HIS A 60 6.36 -2.03 -2.10
C HIS A 60 5.36 -0.92 -2.40
N MET A 61 5.77 0.00 -3.26
CA MET A 61 4.94 1.02 -3.89
C MET A 61 4.75 0.72 -5.38
N ALA A 62 3.90 1.50 -6.07
CA ALA A 62 3.57 1.29 -7.48
C ALA A 62 4.79 1.24 -8.39
N ALA A 63 4.78 0.36 -9.39
CA ALA A 63 5.81 0.32 -10.42
C ALA A 63 5.63 1.46 -11.45
N ASP A 64 6.53 1.52 -12.43
CA ASP A 64 6.42 2.45 -13.56
C ASP A 64 5.04 2.38 -14.24
N GLY A 65 4.60 3.51 -14.78
CA GLY A 65 3.22 3.72 -15.26
C GLY A 65 2.19 3.84 -14.13
N GLY A 66 2.59 3.89 -12.86
CA GLY A 66 1.73 4.27 -11.73
C GLY A 66 1.98 5.72 -11.33
N THR A 67 1.57 6.67 -12.18
CA THR A 67 1.91 8.11 -11.99
C THR A 67 0.86 8.90 -11.21
N TYR A 68 -0.31 8.33 -10.97
CA TYR A 68 -1.35 8.93 -10.14
C TYR A 68 -2.22 7.86 -9.47
N GLY A 69 -2.77 8.21 -8.31
CA GLY A 69 -3.58 7.34 -7.48
C GLY A 69 -5.08 7.61 -7.58
N THR A 70 -5.87 6.67 -7.04
CA THR A 70 -7.33 6.77 -6.95
C THR A 70 -7.84 7.95 -6.11
N GLY A 71 -7.00 8.53 -5.26
CA GLY A 71 -7.25 9.74 -4.46
C GLY A 71 -6.59 11.00 -5.03
N GLY A 72 -6.11 10.96 -6.27
CA GLY A 72 -5.53 12.11 -6.99
C GLY A 72 -4.08 12.44 -6.65
N THR A 73 -3.42 11.68 -5.78
CA THR A 73 -1.99 11.87 -5.49
C THR A 73 -1.17 11.48 -6.71
N THR A 74 -0.20 12.30 -7.09
CA THR A 74 0.78 11.97 -8.14
C THR A 74 2.00 11.25 -7.57
N ALA A 75 2.64 10.40 -8.36
CA ALA A 75 3.91 9.75 -8.04
C ALA A 75 4.84 9.72 -9.26
N SER A 76 6.14 9.57 -9.01
CA SER A 76 7.15 9.31 -10.02
C SER A 76 7.91 8.03 -9.65
N PRO A 77 7.38 6.84 -10.01
CA PRO A 77 7.98 5.56 -9.63
C PRO A 77 9.41 5.36 -10.12
N SER A 78 9.77 5.89 -11.29
CA SER A 78 11.11 5.75 -11.86
C SER A 78 12.19 6.43 -11.03
N SER A 79 11.83 7.50 -10.33
CA SER A 79 12.68 8.21 -9.37
C SER A 79 12.37 7.87 -7.92
N LYS A 80 11.52 6.85 -7.68
CA LYS A 80 11.07 6.41 -6.35
C LYS A 80 10.49 7.55 -5.51
N SER A 81 9.71 8.44 -6.13
CA SER A 81 9.06 9.55 -5.46
C SER A 81 7.57 9.28 -5.28
N TYR A 82 7.10 9.25 -4.03
CA TYR A 82 5.69 9.10 -3.65
C TYR A 82 5.31 10.18 -2.64
N PRO A 83 5.05 11.43 -3.11
CA PRO A 83 4.77 12.58 -2.25
C PRO A 83 3.55 12.43 -1.34
N GLY A 84 2.65 11.46 -1.60
CA GLY A 84 1.49 11.21 -0.74
C GLY A 84 1.80 10.55 0.60
N VAL A 85 2.97 9.93 0.75
CA VAL A 85 3.49 9.36 2.03
C VAL A 85 4.71 10.14 2.55
N PRO A 86 5.04 11.25 1.89
CA PRO A 86 6.35 11.58 1.31
C PRO A 86 7.48 10.54 1.37
N TYR A 87 7.42 9.48 0.55
CA TYR A 87 8.60 8.65 0.28
C TYR A 87 9.46 9.20 -0.86
N SER A 88 10.76 9.01 -0.72
CA SER A 88 11.83 9.35 -1.65
C SER A 88 12.69 8.12 -1.94
N SER A 89 13.66 8.22 -2.84
CA SER A 89 14.60 7.13 -3.14
C SER A 89 15.39 6.61 -1.94
N LEU A 90 15.48 7.37 -0.84
CA LEU A 90 16.16 6.98 0.41
C LEU A 90 15.36 5.94 1.22
N ASP A 91 14.08 5.76 0.90
CA ASP A 91 13.14 4.95 1.66
C ASP A 91 12.95 3.54 1.05
N PHE A 92 13.69 3.25 -0.02
CA PHE A 92 13.60 2.00 -0.78
C PHE A 92 14.91 1.25 -0.75
N ASN A 93 14.84 -0.06 -0.91
CA ASN A 93 16.03 -0.87 -1.15
C ASN A 93 16.69 -0.49 -2.50
N PRO A 94 18.00 -0.76 -2.68
CA PRO A 94 18.66 -0.59 -3.96
C PRO A 94 17.92 -1.33 -5.08
N THR A 95 17.90 -0.76 -6.29
CA THR A 95 17.18 -1.39 -7.41
C THR A 95 17.88 -2.66 -7.87
N CYS A 96 17.17 -3.77 -7.76
CA CYS A 96 17.48 -5.08 -8.32
C CYS A 96 16.15 -5.82 -8.54
N ALA A 97 16.14 -6.87 -9.37
CA ALA A 97 14.95 -7.70 -9.58
C ALA A 97 15.08 -9.03 -8.83
N ILE A 98 13.96 -9.63 -8.43
CA ILE A 98 13.93 -11.01 -7.93
C ILE A 98 14.04 -12.00 -9.10
N SER A 99 15.05 -12.87 -9.08
CA SER A 99 15.29 -13.88 -10.11
C SER A 99 15.63 -15.28 -9.56
N ASN A 100 15.91 -15.39 -8.26
CA ASN A 100 16.30 -16.62 -7.57
C ASN A 100 15.61 -16.70 -6.20
N TYR A 101 14.56 -17.52 -6.11
CA TYR A 101 13.82 -17.73 -4.85
C TYR A 101 14.60 -18.53 -3.78
N ASN A 102 15.77 -19.09 -4.13
CA ASN A 102 16.67 -19.71 -3.15
C ASN A 102 17.63 -18.68 -2.50
N ASP A 103 17.66 -17.44 -2.98
CA ASP A 103 18.40 -16.34 -2.35
C ASP A 103 17.46 -15.49 -1.51
N ALA A 104 17.50 -15.70 -0.19
CA ALA A 104 16.65 -14.97 0.74
C ALA A 104 16.94 -13.45 0.79
N ASN A 105 18.16 -13.01 0.43
CA ASN A 105 18.46 -11.59 0.35
C ASN A 105 17.71 -10.98 -0.84
N GLN A 106 17.82 -11.61 -2.00
CA GLN A 106 17.12 -11.17 -3.20
C GLN A 106 15.60 -11.14 -2.99
N VAL A 107 15.03 -12.20 -2.42
CA VAL A 107 13.59 -12.31 -2.16
C VAL A 107 13.05 -11.18 -1.27
N ARG A 108 13.87 -10.65 -0.36
CA ARG A 108 13.44 -9.64 0.63
C ARG A 108 13.80 -8.20 0.25
N ASN A 109 14.84 -8.00 -0.55
CA ASN A 109 15.43 -6.68 -0.78
C ASN A 109 15.45 -6.26 -2.25
N CYS A 110 14.91 -7.08 -3.17
CA CYS A 110 14.80 -6.73 -4.58
C CYS A 110 13.34 -6.53 -5.00
N GLU A 111 13.16 -5.77 -6.07
CA GLU A 111 11.87 -5.41 -6.63
C GLU A 111 11.16 -6.65 -7.18
N LEU A 112 10.01 -6.98 -6.56
CA LEU A 112 9.09 -7.98 -7.08
C LEU A 112 8.45 -7.43 -8.36
N VAL A 113 8.79 -8.00 -9.52
CA VAL A 113 8.27 -7.59 -10.85
C VAL A 113 8.31 -6.07 -11.12
N GLY A 114 9.35 -5.39 -10.61
CA GLY A 114 9.56 -3.95 -10.79
C GLY A 114 8.77 -3.03 -9.85
N LEU A 115 8.04 -3.60 -8.89
CA LEU A 115 7.40 -2.84 -7.81
C LEU A 115 8.49 -2.25 -6.90
N ARG A 116 8.40 -0.95 -6.59
CA ARG A 116 9.47 -0.26 -5.85
C ARG A 116 9.49 -0.74 -4.41
N ASP A 117 10.54 -1.48 -4.06
CA ASP A 117 10.66 -2.23 -2.81
C ASP A 117 11.08 -1.33 -1.64
N LEU A 118 10.19 -1.15 -0.66
CA LEU A 118 10.44 -0.30 0.50
C LEU A 118 11.50 -0.93 1.40
N ASN A 119 12.37 -0.11 1.99
CA ASN A 119 13.34 -0.58 2.97
C ASN A 119 12.73 -0.52 4.38
N GLN A 120 12.12 -1.60 4.85
CA GLN A 120 11.55 -1.64 6.21
C GLN A 120 12.62 -1.71 7.32
N GLY A 121 13.92 -1.72 6.99
CA GLY A 121 15.00 -1.47 7.94
C GLY A 121 15.19 0.01 8.26
N ASN A 122 14.62 0.92 7.46
CA ASN A 122 14.61 2.37 7.69
C ASN A 122 13.51 2.72 8.71
N SER A 123 13.89 3.40 9.80
CA SER A 123 12.95 3.80 10.86
C SER A 123 11.83 4.71 10.37
N TYR A 124 12.09 5.56 9.37
CA TYR A 124 11.07 6.41 8.77
C TYR A 124 9.99 5.59 8.05
N VAL A 125 10.40 4.56 7.30
CA VAL A 125 9.46 3.62 6.65
C VAL A 125 8.65 2.86 7.70
N GLN A 126 9.30 2.38 8.76
CA GLN A 126 8.61 1.71 9.87
C GLN A 126 7.56 2.60 10.51
N GLU A 127 7.90 3.87 10.79
CA GLU A 127 6.99 4.86 11.36
C GLU A 127 5.78 5.08 10.45
N LYS A 128 5.99 5.30 9.14
CA LYS A 128 4.89 5.50 8.19
C LYS A 128 3.98 4.29 8.01
N VAL A 129 4.54 3.08 8.01
CA VAL A 129 3.74 1.85 7.99
C VAL A 129 2.95 1.71 9.30
N ALA A 130 3.58 1.95 10.46
CA ALA A 130 2.93 1.84 11.76
C ALA A 130 1.82 2.89 11.93
N GLU A 131 2.03 4.14 11.52
CA GLU A 131 1.01 5.20 11.48
C GLU A 131 -0.23 4.73 10.68
N PHE A 132 -0.02 4.17 9.50
CA PHE A 132 -1.10 3.67 8.65
C PHE A 132 -1.86 2.50 9.29
N LEU A 133 -1.15 1.51 9.83
CA LEU A 133 -1.78 0.36 10.49
C LEU A 133 -2.54 0.77 11.76
N ASN A 134 -1.98 1.66 12.57
CA ASN A 134 -2.65 2.18 13.77
C ASN A 134 -3.90 2.99 13.41
N HIS A 135 -3.85 3.80 12.34
CA HIS A 135 -5.03 4.50 11.86
C HIS A 135 -6.16 3.52 11.47
N LEU A 136 -5.85 2.40 10.81
CA LEU A 136 -6.84 1.37 10.52
C LEU A 136 -7.40 0.73 11.80
N ILE A 137 -6.55 0.48 12.82
CA ILE A 137 -6.97 -0.01 14.13
C ILE A 137 -7.93 0.98 14.80
N ASP A 138 -7.63 2.28 14.75
CA ASP A 138 -8.49 3.34 15.30
C ASP A 138 -9.87 3.38 14.62
N LEU A 139 -9.95 3.04 13.33
CA LEU A 139 -11.21 2.88 12.60
C LEU A 139 -11.98 1.60 12.97
N GLY A 140 -11.37 0.69 13.75
CA GLY A 140 -12.00 -0.48 14.34
C GLY A 140 -11.78 -1.79 13.56
N VAL A 141 -10.75 -1.89 12.72
CA VAL A 141 -10.40 -3.18 12.09
C VAL A 141 -9.89 -4.17 13.14
N ALA A 142 -10.03 -5.46 12.88
CA ALA A 142 -9.64 -6.53 13.80
C ALA A 142 -8.29 -7.16 13.46
N GLY A 143 -7.71 -6.84 12.30
CA GLY A 143 -6.42 -7.35 11.87
C GLY A 143 -6.12 -7.05 10.41
N PHE A 144 -5.00 -7.63 9.97
CA PHE A 144 -4.41 -7.50 8.65
C PHE A 144 -4.03 -8.89 8.14
#